data_AF-A0A845SCW3-F1
#
_entry.id   AF-A0A845SCW3-F1
#
_cell.length_a   1.000
_cell.length_b   1.000
_cell.length_c   1.000
_cell.angle_alpha   90.00
_cell.angle_beta   90.00
_cell.angle_gamma   90.00
#
_symmetry.space_group_name_H-M   'P 1'
#
loop_
_entity.id
_entity.type
_entity.pdbx_description
1 polymer ?
#
loop_
_entity_poly.entity_id
_entity_poly.type
_entity_poly.pdbx_seq_one_letter_code
_entity_poly.pdbx_strand_id
1 'polypeptide(L)'
;MAKEQTDRTTLDLFIDERRPGRPKTNPLSRDEQLRINKRNQLRRDKVRGLRRVELKINAEAVDALNELAYRQNLSRSELIELILLAELERQQGTDGHGT
;
A
#
# COMPACT_ATOMS: atom_id res chain seq x y z
N MET A 1 48.40 1.61 -16.11
CA MET A 1 47.28 0.64 -16.11
C MET A 1 46.51 0.82 -17.40
N ALA A 2 46.57 -0.15 -18.32
CA ALA A 2 45.86 -0.07 -19.58
C ALA A 2 44.37 -0.37 -19.34
N LYS A 3 43.49 0.58 -19.66
CA LYS A 3 42.04 0.34 -19.65
C LYS A 3 41.69 -0.37 -20.96
N GLU A 4 41.21 -1.60 -20.84
CA GLU A 4 40.73 -2.38 -21.97
C GLU A 4 39.46 -1.71 -22.53
N GLN A 5 39.56 -1.20 -23.75
CA GLN A 5 38.47 -0.52 -24.44
C GLN A 5 37.64 -1.59 -25.16
N THR A 6 36.72 -2.22 -24.43
CA THR A 6 35.82 -3.21 -25.04
C THR A 6 34.80 -2.51 -25.92
N ASP A 7 34.83 -2.86 -27.20
CA ASP A 7 33.91 -2.33 -28.21
C ASP A 7 32.49 -2.78 -27.85
N ARG A 8 31.60 -1.82 -27.56
CA ARG A 8 30.26 -2.10 -27.01
C ARG A 8 29.22 -2.38 -28.08
N THR A 9 29.54 -2.08 -29.34
CA THR A 9 28.63 -2.13 -30.48
C THR A 9 28.72 -3.43 -31.26
N THR A 10 29.87 -4.10 -31.22
CA THR A 10 30.10 -5.36 -31.94
C THR A 10 29.79 -6.53 -31.00
N LEU A 11 28.83 -7.37 -31.38
CA LEU A 11 28.56 -8.63 -30.70
C LEU A 11 29.77 -9.55 -30.87
N ASP A 12 30.54 -9.74 -29.80
CA ASP A 12 31.66 -10.67 -29.78
C ASP A 12 31.10 -12.09 -29.62
N LEU A 13 31.21 -12.88 -30.70
CA LEU A 13 30.65 -14.23 -30.83
C LEU A 13 31.53 -15.31 -30.15
N PHE A 14 32.70 -14.94 -29.61
CA PHE A 14 33.67 -15.86 -29.02
C PHE A 14 33.86 -15.70 -27.51
N ILE A 15 33.01 -14.90 -26.84
CA ILE A 15 33.06 -14.76 -25.38
C ILE A 15 32.28 -15.92 -24.72
N ASP A 16 33.01 -16.82 -24.05
CA ASP A 16 32.41 -17.90 -23.23
C ASP A 16 31.80 -17.37 -21.92
N GLU A 17 32.22 -16.19 -21.45
CA GLU A 17 31.74 -15.58 -20.20
C GLU A 17 30.47 -14.76 -20.38
N ARG A 18 29.37 -15.17 -19.72
CA ARG A 18 28.14 -14.39 -19.65
C ARG A 18 28.38 -13.09 -18.89
N ARG A 19 28.31 -11.94 -19.58
CA ARG A 19 28.30 -10.62 -18.94
C ARG A 19 27.16 -10.54 -17.91
N PRO A 20 27.37 -9.99 -16.71
CA PRO A 20 26.30 -9.80 -15.72
C PRO A 20 25.32 -8.73 -16.23
N GLY A 21 24.28 -9.18 -16.94
CA GLY A 21 23.18 -8.37 -17.43
C GLY A 21 21.93 -8.53 -16.57
N ARG A 22 21.26 -7.40 -16.30
CA ARG A 22 19.96 -7.16 -15.64
C ARG A 22 19.54 -8.18 -14.56
N PRO A 23 19.42 -7.78 -13.27
CA PRO A 23 18.90 -8.65 -12.23
C PRO A 23 17.62 -9.35 -12.70
N LYS A 24 17.58 -10.67 -12.56
CA LYS A 24 16.39 -11.47 -12.89
C LYS A 24 15.17 -10.77 -12.30
N THR A 25 14.21 -10.44 -13.17
CA THR A 25 12.83 -10.14 -12.77
C THR A 25 12.44 -11.08 -11.65
N ASN A 26 11.82 -10.55 -10.58
CA ASN A 26 11.51 -11.22 -9.31
C ASN A 26 11.43 -12.76 -9.47
N PRO A 27 12.26 -13.53 -8.74
CA PRO A 27 12.45 -14.98 -8.98
C PRO A 27 11.19 -15.83 -8.82
N LEU A 28 10.14 -15.25 -8.26
CA LEU A 28 8.85 -15.87 -8.04
C LEU A 28 7.88 -15.60 -9.19
N SER A 29 6.99 -16.54 -9.47
CA SER A 29 5.88 -16.30 -10.39
C SER A 29 4.95 -15.20 -9.86
N ARG A 30 4.19 -14.55 -10.74
CA ARG A 30 3.24 -13.48 -10.36
C ARG A 30 2.23 -13.96 -9.30
N ASP A 31 1.77 -15.20 -9.39
CA ASP A 31 0.81 -15.79 -8.46
C ASP A 31 1.40 -16.00 -7.06
N GLU A 32 2.65 -16.45 -7.00
CA GLU A 32 3.39 -16.58 -5.73
C GLU A 32 3.66 -15.22 -5.09
N GLN A 33 4.01 -14.21 -5.91
CA GLN A 33 4.18 -12.84 -5.45
C GLN A 33 2.89 -12.30 -4.84
N LEU A 34 1.74 -12.49 -5.50
CA LEU A 34 0.44 -12.06 -4.98
C LEU A 34 0.09 -12.72 -3.64
N ARG A 35 0.37 -14.02 -3.49
CA ARG A 35 0.16 -14.75 -2.22
C ARG A 35 1.03 -14.20 -1.09
N ILE A 36 2.31 -13.94 -1.36
CA ILE A 36 3.25 -13.39 -0.37
C ILE A 36 2.84 -11.97 0.01
N ASN A 37 2.50 -11.13 -0.96
CA ASN A 37 2.08 -9.76 -0.71
C ASN A 37 0.81 -9.71 0.15
N LYS A 38 -0.18 -10.57 -0.14
CA LYS A 38 -1.39 -10.69 0.68
C LYS A 38 -1.08 -11.17 2.10
N ARG A 39 -0.18 -12.15 2.26
CA ARG A 39 0.26 -12.61 3.60
C ARG A 39 0.95 -11.48 4.39
N ASN A 40 1.83 -10.73 3.75
CA ASN A 40 2.53 -9.60 4.36
C ASN A 40 1.59 -8.47 4.73
N GLN A 41 0.57 -8.19 3.91
CA GLN A 41 -0.51 -7.25 4.22
C GLN A 41 -1.24 -7.69 5.50
N LEU A 42 -1.77 -8.92 5.53
CA LEU A 42 -2.47 -9.45 6.70
C LEU A 42 -1.61 -9.45 7.97
N ARG A 43 -0.31 -9.76 7.84
CA ARG A 43 0.63 -9.71 8.97
C ARG A 43 0.82 -8.29 9.48
N ARG A 44 0.98 -7.30 8.60
CA ARG A 44 1.08 -5.88 8.97
C ARG A 44 -0.19 -5.39 9.66
N ASP A 45 -1.35 -5.71 9.10
CA ASP A 45 -2.64 -5.29 9.66
C ASP A 45 -2.84 -5.90 11.05
N LYS A 46 -2.53 -7.20 11.22
CA LYS A 46 -2.59 -7.87 12.52
C LYS A 46 -1.65 -7.23 13.55
N VAL A 47 -0.41 -6.93 13.17
CA VAL A 47 0.57 -6.30 14.07
C VAL A 47 0.12 -4.89 14.47
N ARG A 48 -0.53 -4.16 13.58
CA ARG A 48 -1.05 -2.81 13.83
C ARG A 48 -2.43 -2.81 14.50
N GLY A 49 -3.01 -3.97 14.80
CA GLY A 49 -4.35 -4.09 15.36
C GLY A 49 -5.47 -3.63 14.42
N LEU A 50 -5.18 -3.46 13.12
CA LEU A 50 -6.13 -2.98 12.13
C LEU A 50 -7.18 -4.05 11.82
N ARG A 51 -8.45 -3.66 11.82
CA ARG A 51 -9.57 -4.50 11.40
C ARG A 51 -10.26 -3.85 10.21
N ARG A 52 -10.49 -4.63 9.16
CA ARG A 52 -11.23 -4.18 7.97
C ARG A 52 -12.73 -4.35 8.22
N VAL A 53 -13.47 -3.26 8.09
CA VAL A 53 -14.93 -3.24 8.14
C VAL A 53 -15.45 -2.95 6.73
N GLU A 54 -16.38 -3.76 6.25
CA GLU A 54 -17.08 -3.51 4.99
C GLU A 54 -18.44 -2.90 5.30
N LEU A 55 -18.73 -1.74 4.72
CA LEU A 55 -19.94 -0.97 4.98
C LEU A 55 -20.70 -0.73 3.67
N LYS A 56 -22.02 -0.94 3.70
CA LYS A 56 -22.93 -0.54 2.62
C LYS A 56 -23.63 0.75 3.03
N ILE A 57 -23.48 1.80 2.22
CA ILE A 57 -24.11 3.11 2.43
C ILE A 57 -24.58 3.67 1.09
N ASN A 58 -25.40 4.71 1.16
CA ASN A 58 -25.93 5.38 -0.02
C ASN A 58 -24.80 5.98 -0.87
N ALA A 59 -24.96 5.92 -2.20
CA ALA A 59 -23.95 6.42 -3.14
C ALA A 59 -23.64 7.90 -2.94
N GLU A 60 -24.69 8.73 -2.77
CA GLU A 60 -24.56 10.17 -2.51
C GLU A 60 -23.72 10.48 -1.26
N ALA A 61 -23.85 9.66 -0.21
CA ALA A 61 -23.06 9.82 1.00
C ALA A 61 -21.58 9.49 0.76
N VAL A 62 -21.29 8.49 -0.08
CA VAL A 62 -19.91 8.16 -0.47
C VAL A 62 -19.28 9.31 -1.27
N ASP A 63 -20.04 9.92 -2.18
CA ASP A 63 -19.56 11.02 -3.00
C ASP A 63 -19.27 12.27 -2.15
N ALA A 64 -20.17 12.61 -1.24
CA ALA A 64 -19.94 13.70 -0.28
C ALA A 64 -18.69 13.45 0.59
N LEU A 65 -18.47 12.22 1.06
CA LEU A 65 -17.27 11.85 1.82
C LEU A 65 -16.00 11.96 0.97
N ASN A 66 -16.03 11.56 -0.30
CA ASN A 66 -14.89 11.70 -1.21
C ASN A 66 -14.53 13.17 -1.43
N GLU A 67 -15.52 14.04 -1.67
CA GLU A 67 -15.29 15.48 -1.85
C GLU A 67 -14.69 16.11 -0.59
N LEU A 68 -15.23 15.76 0.58
CA LEU A 68 -14.76 16.29 1.85
C LEU A 68 -13.33 15.84 2.16
N ALA A 69 -13.02 14.55 1.90
CA ALA A 69 -11.66 14.02 2.02
C ALA A 69 -10.68 14.75 1.08
N TYR A 70 -11.09 15.00 -0.16
CA TYR A 70 -10.29 15.75 -1.14
C TYR A 70 -10.01 17.19 -0.67
N ARG A 71 -11.03 17.90 -0.17
CA ARG A 71 -10.87 19.27 0.36
C ARG A 71 -9.92 19.33 1.56
N GLN A 72 -9.92 18.28 2.39
CA GLN A 72 -9.05 18.19 3.57
C GLN A 72 -7.68 17.58 3.27
N ASN A 73 -7.42 17.15 2.03
CA ASN A 73 -6.21 16.45 1.62
C ASN A 73 -5.93 15.19 2.47
N LEU A 74 -6.99 14.48 2.84
CA LEU A 74 -6.94 13.23 3.61
C LEU A 74 -7.42 12.06 2.76
N SER A 75 -7.00 10.85 3.11
CA SER A 75 -7.64 9.67 2.54
C SER A 75 -9.05 9.51 3.12
N ARG A 76 -9.97 8.98 2.31
CA ARG A 76 -11.34 8.67 2.78
C ARG A 76 -11.35 7.79 4.03
N SER A 77 -10.41 6.84 4.15
CA SER A 77 -10.32 5.96 5.32
C SER A 77 -9.95 6.73 6.59
N GLU A 78 -8.96 7.62 6.51
CA GLU A 78 -8.56 8.48 7.64
C GLU A 78 -9.68 9.42 8.05
N LEU A 79 -10.38 10.02 7.08
CA LEU A 79 -11.53 10.88 7.36
C LEU A 79 -12.63 10.12 8.12
N ILE A 80 -12.97 8.90 7.69
CA ILE A 80 -13.99 8.08 8.36
C ILE A 80 -13.56 7.73 9.78
N GLU A 81 -12.28 7.37 9.98
CA GLU A 81 -11.73 7.10 11.30
C GLU A 81 -11.85 8.30 12.24
N LEU A 82 -11.48 9.51 11.77
CA LEU A 82 -11.62 10.75 12.53
C LEU A 82 -13.07 11.04 12.93
N ILE A 83 -14.01 10.89 11.98
CA ILE A 83 -15.44 11.12 12.24
C ILE A 83 -15.93 10.13 13.31
N LEU A 84 -15.59 8.85 13.20
CA LEU A 84 -16.01 7.82 14.15
C LEU A 84 -15.45 8.06 15.55
N LEU A 85 -14.16 8.41 15.66
CA LEU A 85 -13.54 8.73 16.95
C LEU A 85 -14.19 9.95 17.59
N ALA A 86 -14.41 11.01 16.83
CA ALA A 86 -15.04 12.23 17.33
C ALA A 86 -16.49 11.99 17.80
N GLU A 87 -17.25 11.12 17.14
CA GLU A 87 -18.60 10.75 17.60
C GLU A 87 -18.57 9.89 18.87
N LEU A 88 -17.63 8.95 18.97
CA LEU A 88 -17.47 8.14 20.19
C LEU A 88 -17.10 8.99 21.40
N GLU A 89 -16.21 9.96 21.22
CA GLU A 89 -15.86 10.92 22.28
C GLU A 89 -17.06 11.77 22.71
N ARG A 90 -17.87 12.25 21.75
CA ARG A 90 -19.11 12.99 22.05
C ARG A 90 -20.07 12.18 22.91
N GLN A 91 -20.27 10.91 22.59
CA GLN A 91 -21.18 10.03 23.34
C GLN A 91 -20.65 9.70 24.74
N GLN A 92 -19.33 9.44 24.86
CA GLN A 92 -18.71 9.19 26.17
C GLN A 92 -18.75 10.41 27.09
N GLY A 93 -18.67 11.62 26.52
CA GLY A 93 -18.81 12.88 27.26
C GLY A 93 -20.23 13.12 27.80
N THR A 94 -21.26 12.64 27.10
CA THR A 94 -22.66 12.77 27.55
C THR A 94 -23.04 11.77 28.64
N ASP A 95 -22.41 10.60 28.67
CA ASP A 95 -22.67 9.55 29.67
C ASP A 95 -22.02 9.86 31.04
N GLY A 96 -21.07 10.79 31.09
CA GLY A 96 -20.36 11.20 32.31
C GLY A 96 -21.06 12.28 33.15
N HIS A 97 -22.23 12.79 32.75
CA HIS A 97 -22.96 13.85 33.47
C HIS A 97 -24.24 13.35 34.17
N GLY A 98 -24.34 12.03 34.38
CA GLY A 98 -25.50 11.36 34.97
C GLY A 98 -25.17 10.55 36.23
N THR A 99 -24.43 11.12 37.18
CA THR A 99 -24.45 10.72 38.61
C THR A 99 -24.26 11.94 39.49
#